data_AF-A0A2N5A466-F1
#
_entry.id   AF-A0A2N5A466-F1
#
_cell.length_a   1.000
_cell.length_b   1.000
_cell.length_c   1.000
_cell.angle_alpha   90.00
_cell.angle_beta   90.00
_cell.angle_gamma   90.00
#
_symmetry.space_group_name_H-M   'P 1'
#
loop_
_entity.id
_entity.type
_entity.pdbx_description
1 polymer ?
#
loop_
_entity_poly.entity_id
_entity_poly.type
_entity_poly.pdbx_seq_one_letter_code
_entity_poly.pdbx_strand_id
1 'polypeptide(L)'
;MRVNHGLTPQDLKAYGINDVQDIVHNPSYDMLFQEELDPSLEGYERGVLTSLGAIAVDTGIFTGRSPKDKYLVRDDTTRDTVWWSDKGKGKNDNKPLSQETWQHLKGLVTHQLSGKRLFIVDAFCGANADTRLSVRFITEVAWQAHFVKNMFIRPSDEELADFEPDFIV
;
A
#
# COMPACT_ATOMS: atom_id res chain seq x y z
N MET A 1 17.40 14.94 2.47
CA MET A 1 17.38 15.24 1.02
C MET A 1 16.35 14.30 0.42
N ARG A 2 15.38 14.78 -0.38
CA ARG A 2 14.36 13.91 -0.99
C ARG A 2 15.02 13.09 -2.10
N VAL A 3 15.00 11.77 -2.00
CA VAL A 3 15.56 10.87 -3.03
C VAL A 3 14.39 10.17 -3.67
N ASN A 4 14.07 10.54 -4.91
CA ASN A 4 12.92 9.94 -5.61
C ASN A 4 13.29 8.66 -6.37
N HIS A 5 14.55 8.19 -6.32
CA HIS A 5 15.09 7.00 -7.02
C HIS A 5 14.50 6.78 -8.43
N GLY A 6 14.34 7.85 -9.22
CA GLY A 6 13.81 7.77 -10.58
C GLY A 6 12.28 7.66 -10.72
N LEU A 7 11.52 7.54 -9.63
CA LEU A 7 10.07 7.49 -9.68
C LEU A 7 9.48 8.87 -10.03
N THR A 8 8.65 8.91 -11.07
CA THR A 8 8.02 10.12 -11.58
C THR A 8 6.50 10.04 -11.47
N PRO A 9 5.78 11.18 -11.48
CA PRO A 9 4.32 11.20 -11.58
C PRO A 9 3.79 10.45 -12.81
N GLN A 10 4.59 10.33 -13.87
CA GLN A 10 4.18 9.63 -15.09
C GLN A 10 4.09 8.11 -14.88
N ASP A 11 4.92 7.55 -14.01
CA ASP A 11 4.90 6.11 -13.70
C ASP A 11 3.60 5.71 -13.00
N LEU A 12 3.06 6.61 -12.16
CA LEU A 12 1.80 6.37 -11.44
C LEU A 12 0.56 6.44 -12.34
N LYS A 13 0.65 7.10 -13.50
CA LYS A 13 -0.44 7.10 -14.50
C LYS A 13 -0.69 5.72 -15.08
N ALA A 14 0.32 4.85 -15.16
CA ALA A 14 0.14 3.46 -15.58
C ALA A 14 -0.83 2.70 -14.66
N TYR A 15 -0.93 3.12 -13.39
CA TYR A 15 -1.85 2.56 -12.41
C TYR A 15 -3.24 3.23 -12.43
N GLY A 16 -3.38 4.35 -13.15
CA GLY A 16 -4.59 5.16 -13.24
C GLY A 16 -4.60 6.36 -12.29
N ILE A 17 -3.51 6.64 -11.58
CA ILE A 17 -3.39 7.77 -10.66
C ILE A 17 -2.86 8.98 -11.44
N ASN A 18 -3.63 10.06 -11.47
CA ASN A 18 -3.34 11.24 -12.28
C ASN A 18 -3.02 12.46 -11.42
N ASP A 19 -2.36 13.45 -12.03
CA ASP A 19 -2.10 14.77 -11.44
C ASP A 19 -1.47 14.75 -10.04
N VAL A 20 -0.61 13.76 -9.77
CA VAL A 20 0.12 13.62 -8.50
C VAL A 20 0.98 14.87 -8.27
N GLN A 21 0.78 15.51 -7.13
CA GLN A 21 1.37 16.83 -6.81
C GLN A 21 2.80 16.71 -6.26
N ASP A 22 3.03 15.70 -5.42
CA ASP A 22 4.33 15.43 -4.81
C ASP A 22 4.45 13.92 -4.52
N ILE A 23 5.67 13.41 -4.63
CA ILE A 23 6.00 12.01 -4.37
C ILE A 23 7.05 11.97 -3.27
N VAL A 24 6.73 11.23 -2.21
CA VAL A 24 7.64 10.89 -1.13
C VAL A 24 8.04 9.42 -1.28
N HIS A 25 9.13 9.18 -1.99
CA HIS A 25 9.61 7.82 -2.25
C HIS A 25 10.52 7.32 -1.12
N ASN A 26 10.26 6.10 -0.63
CA ASN A 26 11.00 5.37 0.39
C ASN A 26 11.43 6.25 1.59
N PRO A 27 10.48 6.98 2.23
CA PRO A 27 10.80 7.93 3.29
C PRO A 27 11.60 7.29 4.43
N SER A 28 12.53 8.05 5.01
CA SER A 28 13.26 7.63 6.21
C SER A 28 12.33 7.60 7.43
N TYR A 29 12.75 6.90 8.48
CA TYR A 29 12.03 6.93 9.76
C TYR A 29 11.95 8.34 10.34
N ASP A 30 13.00 9.15 10.22
CA ASP A 30 12.99 10.54 10.71
C ASP A 30 11.98 11.41 9.95
N MET A 31 11.84 11.22 8.64
CA MET A 31 10.84 11.91 7.86
C MET A 31 9.43 11.47 8.27
N LEU A 32 9.17 10.16 8.35
CA LEU A 32 7.88 9.63 8.78
C LEU A 32 7.50 10.14 10.18
N PHE A 33 8.46 10.19 11.10
CA PHE A 33 8.26 10.73 12.44
C PHE A 33 7.82 12.20 12.42
N GLN A 34 8.42 13.02 11.54
CA GLN A 34 8.02 14.41 11.37
C GLN A 34 6.64 14.55 10.73
N GLU A 35 6.36 13.77 9.69
CA GLU A 35 5.09 13.76 8.96
C GLU A 35 3.94 13.37 9.88
N GLU A 36 4.11 12.34 10.72
CA GLU A 36 3.08 11.83 11.63
C GLU A 36 2.76 12.74 12.81
N LEU A 37 3.63 13.73 13.10
CA LEU A 37 3.45 14.72 14.16
C LEU A 37 3.07 16.11 13.63
N ASP A 38 2.78 16.24 12.33
CA ASP A 38 2.33 17.50 11.76
C ASP A 38 1.01 17.96 12.44
N PRO A 39 0.97 19.16 13.07
CA PRO A 39 -0.20 19.64 13.78
C PRO A 39 -1.41 19.95 12.89
N SER A 40 -1.22 19.98 11.57
CA SER A 40 -2.29 20.17 10.57
C SER A 40 -3.04 18.88 10.24
N LEU A 41 -2.55 17.71 10.66
CA LEU A 41 -3.23 16.44 10.42
C LEU A 41 -4.58 16.41 11.14
N GLU A 42 -5.57 15.83 10.46
CA GLU A 42 -6.95 15.71 10.96
C GLU A 42 -7.40 14.24 11.02
N GLY A 43 -8.49 13.98 11.74
CA GLY A 43 -9.11 12.66 11.82
C GLY A 43 -8.13 11.54 12.20
N TYR A 44 -8.15 10.46 11.41
CA TYR A 44 -7.35 9.25 11.63
C TYR A 44 -5.93 9.32 11.03
N GLU A 45 -5.54 10.45 10.46
CA GLU A 45 -4.16 10.66 9.99
C GLU A 45 -3.23 11.05 11.14
N ARG A 46 -3.79 11.60 12.22
CA ARG A 46 -3.07 12.12 13.38
C ARG A 46 -2.29 11.04 14.14
N GLY A 47 -1.00 11.27 14.30
CA GLY A 47 -0.16 10.58 15.28
C GLY A 47 -0.06 11.35 16.60
N VAL A 48 0.21 10.63 17.69
CA VAL A 48 0.52 11.19 19.00
C VAL A 48 1.82 10.59 19.52
N LEU A 49 2.76 11.44 19.92
CA LEU A 49 4.00 11.00 20.55
C LEU A 49 3.71 10.50 21.97
N THR A 50 4.04 9.24 22.24
CA THR A 50 3.91 8.63 23.57
C THR A 50 5.13 8.93 24.44
N SER A 51 5.01 8.69 25.75
CA SER A 51 6.13 8.80 26.70
C SER A 51 7.27 7.81 26.42
N LEU A 52 7.04 6.79 25.61
CA LEU A 52 8.04 5.81 25.19
C LEU A 52 8.84 6.27 23.95
N GLY A 53 8.50 7.42 23.37
CA GLY A 53 9.12 7.92 22.13
C GLY A 53 8.55 7.31 20.86
N ALA A 54 7.60 6.37 20.96
CA ALA A 54 6.88 5.82 19.82
C ALA A 54 5.67 6.70 19.47
N ILE A 55 5.32 6.74 18.19
CA ILE A 55 4.09 7.37 17.70
C ILE A 55 2.95 6.35 17.80
N ALA A 56 1.81 6.78 18.34
CA ALA A 56 0.56 6.03 18.38
C ALA A 56 -0.47 6.68 17.46
N VAL A 57 -1.27 5.86 16.78
CA VAL A 57 -2.35 6.28 15.87
C VAL A 57 -3.66 5.58 16.23
N ASP A 58 -4.78 6.15 15.83
CA ASP A 58 -6.12 5.56 15.96
C ASP A 58 -6.66 5.18 14.57
N THR A 59 -7.05 3.91 14.40
CA THR A 59 -7.59 3.38 13.13
C THR A 59 -9.13 3.45 13.06
N GLY A 60 -9.75 4.12 14.02
CA GLY A 60 -11.19 4.30 14.13
C GLY A 60 -11.91 2.98 14.41
N ILE A 61 -12.97 2.73 13.65
CA ILE A 61 -13.78 1.51 13.83
C ILE A 61 -13.07 0.24 13.39
N PHE A 62 -12.05 0.35 12.53
CA PHE A 62 -11.33 -0.77 11.96
C PHE A 62 -10.14 -1.18 12.85
N THR A 63 -10.46 -1.79 14.00
CA THR A 63 -9.49 -2.28 14.98
C THR A 63 -8.98 -3.69 14.70
N GLY A 64 -9.30 -4.24 13.53
CA GLY A 64 -8.93 -5.57 13.10
C GLY A 64 -9.23 -5.82 11.63
N ARG A 65 -9.05 -7.07 11.18
CA ARG A 65 -9.34 -7.47 9.80
C ARG A 65 -10.85 -7.52 9.55
N SER A 66 -11.26 -7.21 8.33
CA SER A 66 -12.65 -7.34 7.85
C SER A 66 -12.79 -8.52 6.87
N PRO A 67 -12.80 -9.79 7.33
CA PRO A 67 -12.87 -10.96 6.44
C PRO A 67 -14.10 -10.96 5.53
N LYS A 68 -15.20 -10.37 5.99
CA LYS A 68 -16.44 -10.22 5.21
C LYS A 68 -16.31 -9.29 4.02
N ASP A 69 -15.26 -8.46 3.97
CA ASP A 69 -15.00 -7.51 2.87
C ASP A 69 -13.81 -7.93 1.99
N LYS A 70 -13.25 -9.13 2.22
CA LYS A 70 -12.22 -9.71 1.35
C LYS A 70 -12.81 -10.26 0.05
N TYR A 71 -12.34 -9.79 -1.09
CA TYR A 71 -12.72 -10.31 -2.41
C TYR A 71 -11.49 -10.61 -3.26
N LEU A 72 -11.62 -11.55 -4.19
CA LEU A 72 -10.60 -11.88 -5.19
C LEU A 72 -11.27 -11.89 -6.57
N VAL A 73 -10.65 -11.26 -7.56
CA VAL A 73 -11.15 -11.28 -8.94
C VAL A 73 -11.10 -12.71 -9.46
N ARG A 74 -12.24 -13.20 -9.97
CA ARG A 74 -12.33 -14.50 -10.62
C ARG A 74 -12.24 -14.33 -12.14
N ASP A 75 -11.02 -14.46 -12.64
CA ASP A 75 -10.66 -14.40 -14.06
C ASP A 75 -9.97 -15.71 -14.48
N ASP A 76 -9.45 -15.79 -15.71
CA ASP A 76 -8.82 -17.01 -16.21
C ASP A 76 -7.52 -17.40 -15.47
N THR A 77 -6.88 -16.46 -14.77
CA THR A 77 -5.69 -16.72 -13.95
C THR A 77 -6.06 -17.45 -12.66
N THR A 78 -7.17 -17.05 -12.04
CA THR A 78 -7.55 -17.49 -10.68
C THR A 78 -8.65 -18.55 -10.66
N ARG A 79 -9.43 -18.68 -11.74
CA ARG A 79 -10.66 -19.51 -11.81
C ARG A 79 -10.46 -20.92 -11.27
N ASP A 80 -9.39 -21.58 -11.69
CA ASP A 80 -9.18 -23.01 -11.43
C ASP A 80 -8.13 -23.29 -10.34
N THR A 81 -7.45 -22.26 -9.83
CA THR A 81 -6.33 -22.38 -8.89
C THR A 81 -6.64 -21.86 -7.49
N VAL A 82 -7.53 -20.88 -7.37
CA VAL A 82 -7.91 -20.29 -6.08
C VAL A 82 -8.93 -21.18 -5.37
N TRP A 83 -8.76 -21.37 -4.06
CA TRP A 83 -9.73 -22.04 -3.21
C TRP A 83 -10.92 -21.10 -2.92
N TRP A 84 -11.92 -21.11 -3.80
CA TRP A 84 -13.07 -20.21 -3.74
C TRP A 84 -14.03 -20.50 -2.58
N SER A 85 -14.66 -19.46 -2.01
CA SER A 85 -15.63 -19.60 -0.92
C SER A 85 -16.99 -20.15 -1.38
N ASP A 86 -17.32 -20.01 -2.67
CA ASP A 86 -18.55 -20.50 -3.29
C ASP A 86 -18.37 -21.88 -3.96
N LYS A 87 -17.20 -22.52 -3.76
CA LYS A 87 -16.88 -23.85 -4.29
C LYS A 87 -16.38 -24.78 -3.17
N GLY A 88 -16.77 -26.06 -3.26
CA GLY A 88 -16.31 -27.10 -2.34
C GLY A 88 -17.01 -27.11 -0.99
N LYS A 89 -16.44 -27.84 -0.03
CA LYS A 89 -17.05 -28.10 1.29
C LYS A 89 -16.47 -27.25 2.44
N GLY A 90 -15.37 -26.54 2.21
CA GLY A 90 -14.66 -25.83 3.27
C GLY A 90 -15.03 -24.35 3.34
N LYS A 91 -15.22 -23.84 4.56
CA LYS A 91 -15.53 -22.42 4.83
C LYS A 91 -14.27 -21.58 4.76
N ASN A 92 -14.27 -20.55 3.90
CA ASN A 92 -13.19 -19.58 3.75
C ASN A 92 -13.72 -18.22 3.29
N ASP A 93 -12.86 -17.20 3.23
CA ASP A 93 -13.23 -15.81 2.90
C ASP A 93 -12.93 -15.39 1.44
N ASN A 94 -12.52 -16.33 0.57
CA ASN A 94 -12.11 -16.06 -0.81
C ASN A 94 -13.34 -15.85 -1.72
N LYS A 95 -14.06 -14.75 -1.50
CA LYS A 95 -15.27 -14.40 -2.24
C LYS A 95 -14.93 -13.95 -3.67
N PRO A 96 -15.58 -14.49 -4.71
CA PRO A 96 -15.32 -14.09 -6.08
C PRO A 96 -15.83 -12.67 -6.34
N LEU A 97 -15.09 -11.92 -7.17
CA LEU A 97 -15.45 -10.60 -7.69
C LEU A 97 -15.41 -10.63 -9.22
N SER A 98 -16.29 -9.88 -9.87
CA SER A 98 -16.23 -9.70 -11.33
C SER A 98 -15.17 -8.67 -11.72
N GLN A 99 -14.68 -8.77 -12.96
CA GLN A 99 -13.75 -7.79 -13.53
C GLN A 99 -14.35 -6.38 -13.58
N GLU A 100 -15.65 -6.28 -13.88
CA GLU A 100 -16.38 -5.01 -13.93
C GLU A 100 -16.41 -4.33 -12.56
N THR A 101 -16.78 -5.06 -11.50
CA THR A 101 -16.78 -4.50 -10.15
C THR A 101 -15.37 -4.15 -9.70
N TRP A 102 -14.36 -4.96 -10.04
CA TRP A 102 -12.96 -4.62 -9.79
C TRP A 102 -12.55 -3.30 -10.45
N GLN A 103 -12.86 -3.11 -11.73
CA GLN A 103 -12.56 -1.85 -12.43
C GLN A 103 -13.26 -0.65 -11.80
N HIS A 104 -14.51 -0.81 -11.35
CA HIS A 104 -15.21 0.22 -10.59
C HIS A 104 -14.46 0.58 -9.30
N LEU A 105 -14.09 -0.42 -8.49
CA LEU A 105 -13.36 -0.20 -7.23
C LEU A 105 -11.98 0.42 -7.46
N LYS A 106 -11.24 -0.04 -8.49
CA LYS A 106 -9.97 0.56 -8.91
C LYS A 106 -10.17 2.03 -9.27
N GLY A 107 -11.25 2.36 -9.96
CA GLY A 107 -11.62 3.74 -10.29
C GLY A 107 -11.82 4.62 -9.05
N LEU A 108 -12.50 4.11 -8.02
CA LEU A 108 -12.69 4.84 -6.75
C LEU A 108 -11.35 5.17 -6.08
N VAL A 109 -10.47 4.18 -5.95
CA VAL A 109 -9.17 4.34 -5.27
C VAL A 109 -8.25 5.26 -6.07
N THR A 110 -8.13 5.04 -7.37
CA THR A 110 -7.25 5.88 -8.22
C THR A 110 -7.73 7.31 -8.30
N HIS A 111 -9.05 7.55 -8.32
CA HIS A 111 -9.62 8.88 -8.21
C HIS A 111 -9.28 9.53 -6.86
N GLN A 112 -9.43 8.78 -5.76
CA GLN A 112 -9.10 9.26 -4.41
C GLN A 112 -7.63 9.65 -4.28
N LEU A 113 -6.70 8.89 -4.87
CA LEU A 113 -5.25 9.16 -4.78
C LEU A 113 -4.76 10.20 -5.79
N SER A 114 -5.54 10.51 -6.83
CA SER A 114 -5.19 11.50 -7.84
C SER A 114 -5.19 12.92 -7.28
N GLY A 115 -4.35 13.81 -7.81
CA GLY A 115 -4.32 15.22 -7.38
C GLY A 115 -3.67 15.46 -6.02
N LYS A 116 -3.04 14.45 -5.40
CA LYS A 116 -2.52 14.52 -4.03
C LYS A 116 -1.02 14.34 -3.94
N ARG A 117 -0.49 14.62 -2.75
CA ARG A 117 0.82 14.16 -2.31
C ARG A 117 0.72 12.69 -1.89
N LEU A 118 1.64 11.86 -2.37
CA LEU A 118 1.64 10.42 -2.11
C LEU A 118 2.96 9.96 -1.51
N PHE A 119 2.86 9.00 -0.59
CA PHE A 119 3.97 8.22 -0.08
C PHE A 119 4.05 6.93 -0.88
N ILE A 120 5.23 6.65 -1.41
CA ILE A 120 5.51 5.44 -2.17
C ILE A 120 6.57 4.65 -1.41
N VAL A 121 6.29 3.39 -1.10
CA VAL A 121 7.24 2.50 -0.44
C VAL A 121 7.44 1.26 -1.30
N ASP A 122 8.63 1.12 -1.85
CA ASP A 122 9.11 -0.09 -2.50
C ASP A 122 9.78 -0.99 -1.47
N ALA A 123 9.30 -2.22 -1.37
CA ALA A 123 9.73 -3.20 -0.37
C ALA A 123 9.65 -4.64 -0.88
N PHE A 124 10.27 -5.57 -0.15
CA PHE A 124 10.21 -7.00 -0.46
C PHE A 124 9.33 -7.78 0.52
N CYS A 125 8.59 -8.75 -0.01
CA CYS A 125 7.88 -9.78 0.74
C CYS A 125 8.56 -11.13 0.50
N GLY A 126 9.22 -11.66 1.53
CA GLY A 126 10.06 -12.86 1.42
C GLY A 126 11.55 -12.51 1.44
N ALA A 127 12.34 -13.23 2.24
CA ALA A 127 13.74 -12.90 2.47
C ALA A 127 14.68 -13.37 1.35
N ASN A 128 14.31 -14.44 0.64
CA ASN A 128 15.15 -15.03 -0.39
C ASN A 128 14.84 -14.40 -1.75
N ALA A 129 15.88 -13.96 -2.46
CA ALA A 129 15.74 -13.27 -3.75
C ALA A 129 15.07 -14.11 -4.84
N ASP A 130 15.16 -15.44 -4.77
CA ASP A 130 14.60 -16.38 -5.74
C ASP A 130 13.08 -16.58 -5.63
N THR A 131 12.47 -16.11 -4.55
CA THR A 131 11.07 -16.37 -4.21
C THR A 131 10.34 -15.15 -3.66
N ARG A 132 11.03 -14.03 -3.46
CA ARG A 132 10.44 -12.79 -2.95
C ARG A 132 9.57 -12.12 -3.99
N LEU A 133 8.57 -11.38 -3.51
CA LEU A 133 7.84 -10.40 -4.32
C LEU A 133 8.40 -9.01 -4.06
N SER A 134 8.65 -8.26 -5.12
CA SER A 134 8.83 -6.82 -5.11
C SER A 134 7.45 -6.16 -5.04
N VAL A 135 7.18 -5.41 -3.97
CA VAL A 135 5.88 -4.80 -3.73
C VAL A 135 6.02 -3.29 -3.64
N ARG A 136 5.21 -2.56 -4.41
CA ARG A 136 5.08 -1.10 -4.33
C ARG A 136 3.80 -0.71 -3.62
N PHE A 137 3.92 -0.03 -2.49
CA PHE A 137 2.80 0.51 -1.72
C PHE A 137 2.58 1.99 -2.06
N ILE A 138 1.32 2.39 -2.23
CA ILE A 138 0.94 3.77 -2.55
C ILE A 138 -0.08 4.25 -1.50
N THR A 139 0.29 5.22 -0.69
CA THR A 139 -0.60 5.78 0.35
C THR A 139 -0.62 7.30 0.31
N GLU A 140 -1.73 7.91 0.74
CA GLU A 140 -1.79 9.36 0.98
C GLU A 140 -1.50 9.73 2.45
N VAL A 141 -1.45 8.73 3.35
CA VAL A 141 -1.25 8.91 4.80
C VAL A 141 0.13 8.39 5.22
N ALA A 142 0.89 9.21 5.96
CA ALA A 142 2.27 8.93 6.37
C ALA A 142 2.40 7.66 7.23
N TRP A 143 1.56 7.50 8.27
CA TRP A 143 1.65 6.35 9.16
C TRP A 143 1.37 5.01 8.45
N GLN A 144 0.60 5.03 7.36
CA GLN A 144 0.37 3.83 6.54
C GLN A 144 1.66 3.43 5.79
N ALA A 145 2.40 4.40 5.25
CA ALA A 145 3.72 4.17 4.67
C ALA A 145 4.73 3.69 5.73
N HIS A 146 4.68 4.24 6.95
CA HIS A 146 5.51 3.79 8.06
C HIS A 146 5.20 2.34 8.46
N PHE A 147 3.92 1.96 8.50
CA PHE A 147 3.52 0.58 8.78
C PHE A 147 4.18 -0.39 7.79
N VAL A 148 4.08 -0.15 6.48
CA VAL A 148 4.67 -1.06 5.48
C VAL A 148 6.20 -1.04 5.50
N LYS A 149 6.83 0.09 5.84
CA LYS A 149 8.29 0.17 6.06
C LYS A 149 8.77 -0.71 7.22
N ASN A 150 7.95 -0.86 8.25
CA ASN A 150 8.23 -1.74 9.39
C ASN A 150 7.97 -3.22 9.08
N MET A 151 6.87 -3.51 8.39
CA MET A 151 6.40 -4.88 8.20
C MET A 151 7.07 -5.63 7.05
N PHE A 152 7.57 -4.92 6.03
CA PHE A 152 8.23 -5.51 4.87
C PHE A 152 9.75 -5.34 4.92
N ILE A 153 10.45 -6.14 4.12
CA ILE A 153 11.91 -6.08 4.03
C ILE A 153 12.29 -4.85 3.22
N ARG A 154 13.12 -4.00 3.82
CA ARG A 154 13.58 -2.75 3.21
C ARG A 154 14.70 -3.05 2.22
N PRO A 155 14.56 -2.68 0.94
CA PRO A 155 15.64 -2.80 -0.03
C PRO A 155 16.79 -1.86 0.33
N SER A 156 18.00 -2.21 -0.08
CA SER A 156 19.13 -1.28 -0.13
C SER A 156 18.97 -0.24 -1.23
N ASP A 157 19.74 0.86 -1.17
CA ASP A 157 19.73 1.88 -2.23
C ASP A 157 20.10 1.31 -3.62
N GLU A 158 20.97 0.29 -3.64
CA GLU A 158 21.36 -0.44 -4.84
C GLU A 158 20.20 -1.27 -5.40
N GLU A 159 19.47 -1.99 -4.55
CA GLU A 159 18.27 -2.73 -4.95
C GLU A 159 17.13 -1.81 -5.39
N LEU A 160 17.05 -0.57 -4.88
CA LEU A 160 16.06 0.41 -5.31
C LEU A 160 16.33 0.96 -6.72
N ALA A 161 17.58 0.99 -7.17
CA ALA A 161 17.94 1.54 -8.48
C ALA A 161 17.29 0.77 -9.64
N ASP A 162 17.16 -0.55 -9.48
CA ASP A 162 16.61 -1.46 -10.48
C ASP A 162 15.29 -2.11 -10.00
N PHE A 163 14.54 -1.46 -9.10
CA PHE A 163 13.33 -2.04 -8.52
C PHE A 163 12.16 -2.07 -9.51
N GLU A 164 11.70 -3.28 -9.84
CA GLU A 164 10.50 -3.52 -10.64
C GLU A 164 9.45 -4.23 -9.78
N PRO A 165 8.26 -3.64 -9.58
CA PRO A 165 7.24 -4.23 -8.72
C PRO A 165 6.50 -5.40 -9.39
N ASP A 166 6.46 -6.54 -8.72
CA ASP A 166 5.60 -7.69 -9.05
C ASP A 166 4.14 -7.44 -8.65
N PHE A 167 3.93 -6.63 -7.61
CA PHE A 167 2.61 -6.34 -7.04
C PHE A 167 2.49 -4.89 -6.58
N ILE A 168 1.33 -4.28 -6.80
CA ILE A 168 1.01 -2.92 -6.36
C ILE A 168 -0.09 -2.98 -5.30
N VAL A 169 0.09 -2.24 -4.21
CA VAL A 169 -0.87 -2.13 -3.10
C VAL A 169 -1.26 -0.68 -2.91
#